data_AF-A0A2B7GQG2-F1
#
_entry.id   AF-A0A2B7GQG2-F1
#
_cell.length_a   1.000
_cell.length_b   1.000
_cell.length_c   1.000
_cell.angle_alpha   90.00
_cell.angle_beta   90.00
_cell.angle_gamma   90.00
#
_symmetry.space_group_name_H-M   'P 1'
#
loop_
_entity.id
_entity.type
_entity.pdbx_description
1 polymer ?
#
loop_
_entity_poly.entity_id
_entity_poly.type
_entity_poly.pdbx_seq_one_letter_code
_entity_poly.pdbx_strand_id
1 'polypeptide(L)'
;MNMSLIQIGDGWYPYAAGDISDSDPDRFAAVQALEEDPFALISTKRALERYQNRGLLDTFVKQTDSERETDDTRVSDKHQALHYATVKSSNDFETESLGVVAGMPHPGDDLVRLWAGLCGEAVEITRSDDEDVEKSFGDLGDKIYQYFAHDQVVQAVLRFGRDQTVFENGGATVYISTYALPDWFDVETEFNVQSKELEGAVLVKLFEVFQQEDNPDRALRSITKIHELIDEDNRLMEDPSKKGVRNAIERVVAKDYVTVEPNRGKYSADLYRWDGDGEILLAKDGTTLLHVQDDIHVIQLEGEW
;
A
#
# COMPACT_ATOMS: atom_id res chain seq x y z
N MET A 1 3.44 20.01 -10.69
CA MET A 1 3.48 20.04 -9.21
C MET A 1 4.90 19.67 -8.82
N ASN A 2 5.49 20.20 -7.74
CA ASN A 2 6.80 19.71 -7.28
C ASN A 2 6.56 18.68 -6.18
N MET A 3 5.92 17.59 -6.59
CA MET A 3 5.47 16.52 -5.74
C MET A 3 5.38 15.26 -6.59
N SER A 4 5.98 14.17 -6.12
CA SER A 4 5.86 12.85 -6.73
C SER A 4 4.70 12.12 -6.06
N LEU A 5 3.77 11.61 -6.87
CA LEU A 5 2.55 10.96 -6.40
C LEU A 5 2.62 9.47 -6.71
N ILE A 6 2.59 8.65 -5.67
CA ILE A 6 2.73 7.20 -5.79
C ILE A 6 1.49 6.52 -5.22
N GLN A 7 0.78 5.78 -6.04
CA GLN A 7 -0.36 4.97 -5.61
C GLN A 7 0.16 3.65 -5.01
N ILE A 8 -0.32 3.24 -3.83
CA ILE A 8 0.06 1.97 -3.18
C ILE A 8 -1.13 1.18 -2.63
N GLY A 9 -2.33 1.78 -2.65
CA GLY A 9 -3.57 1.11 -2.28
C GLY A 9 -4.16 0.36 -3.46
N ASP A 10 -4.75 -0.82 -3.21
CA ASP A 10 -5.40 -1.69 -4.21
C ASP A 10 -6.95 -1.59 -4.18
N GLY A 11 -7.49 -0.52 -3.58
CA GLY A 11 -8.92 -0.38 -3.37
C GLY A 11 -9.36 0.96 -2.80
N TRP A 12 -10.68 1.13 -2.71
CA TRP A 12 -11.31 2.38 -2.26
C TRP A 12 -11.11 2.70 -0.77
N TYR A 13 -11.06 1.67 0.08
CA TYR A 13 -10.74 1.81 1.51
C TYR A 13 -11.53 2.90 2.28
N PRO A 14 -12.86 2.73 2.46
CA PRO A 14 -13.69 3.62 3.26
C PRO A 14 -13.41 3.47 4.76
N TYR A 15 -12.33 4.09 5.25
CA TYR A 15 -11.90 3.99 6.66
C TYR A 15 -12.76 4.80 7.63
N ALA A 16 -13.87 5.40 7.18
CA ALA A 16 -14.75 6.19 8.03
C ALA A 16 -15.35 5.37 9.19
N ALA A 17 -15.57 4.06 8.99
CA ALA A 17 -16.04 3.15 10.04
C ALA A 17 -14.90 2.71 11.00
N GLY A 18 -13.63 2.86 10.60
CA GLY A 18 -12.46 2.36 11.32
C GLY A 18 -11.99 0.97 10.90
N ASP A 19 -12.58 0.40 9.85
CA ASP A 19 -12.14 -0.84 9.22
C ASP A 19 -10.99 -0.50 8.26
N ILE A 20 -9.76 -0.59 8.78
CA ILE A 20 -8.52 -0.40 8.02
C ILE A 20 -8.22 -1.65 7.19
N SER A 21 -7.44 -1.50 6.11
CA SER A 21 -6.97 -2.65 5.34
C SER A 21 -6.03 -3.50 6.18
N ASP A 22 -6.14 -4.82 6.07
CA ASP A 22 -5.16 -5.72 6.66
C ASP A 22 -3.80 -5.64 5.96
N SER A 23 -3.73 -5.06 4.76
CA SER A 23 -2.49 -4.79 4.02
C SER A 23 -1.81 -3.46 4.39
N ASP A 24 -2.43 -2.61 5.21
CA ASP A 24 -1.80 -1.33 5.60
C ASP A 24 -0.44 -1.48 6.31
N PRO A 25 -0.21 -2.44 7.23
CA PRO A 25 1.11 -2.67 7.81
C PRO A 25 2.17 -2.94 6.73
N ASP A 26 1.86 -3.80 5.77
CA ASP A 26 2.75 -4.17 4.68
C ASP A 26 3.05 -2.99 3.75
N ARG A 27 2.05 -2.15 3.48
CA ARG A 27 2.23 -0.90 2.71
C ARG A 27 3.12 0.08 3.45
N PHE A 28 2.95 0.23 4.77
CA PHE A 28 3.79 1.12 5.57
C PHE A 28 5.23 0.62 5.63
N ALA A 29 5.42 -0.70 5.75
CA ALA A 29 6.72 -1.34 5.62
C ALA A 29 7.35 -1.07 4.25
N ALA A 30 6.58 -1.20 3.17
CA ALA A 30 7.04 -0.91 1.81
C ALA A 30 7.49 0.55 1.64
N VAL A 31 6.67 1.52 2.06
CA VAL A 31 7.04 2.94 1.99
C VAL A 31 8.33 3.20 2.78
N GLN A 32 8.41 2.70 4.01
CA GLN A 32 9.59 2.93 4.83
C GLN A 32 10.85 2.25 4.27
N ALA A 33 10.72 1.09 3.64
CA ALA A 33 11.85 0.38 3.05
C ALA A 33 12.34 1.03 1.74
N LEU A 34 11.42 1.59 0.93
CA LEU A 34 11.76 2.33 -0.30
C LEU A 34 12.44 3.67 -0.02
N GLU A 35 11.94 4.39 0.99
CA GLU A 35 12.36 5.78 1.27
C GLU A 35 13.40 5.86 2.41
N GLU A 36 13.64 4.77 3.12
CA GLU A 36 14.54 4.65 4.27
C GLU A 36 14.27 5.65 5.43
N ASP A 37 13.11 6.31 5.44
CA ASP A 37 12.74 7.36 6.40
C ASP A 37 11.31 7.12 6.96
N PRO A 38 11.03 7.36 8.26
CA PRO A 38 9.67 7.50 8.74
C PRO A 38 8.91 8.63 8.04
N PHE A 39 7.62 8.38 7.77
CA PHE A 39 6.77 9.32 7.03
C PHE A 39 5.78 10.06 7.94
N ALA A 40 5.25 11.18 7.45
CA ALA A 40 4.08 11.84 8.04
C ALA A 40 2.79 11.19 7.50
N LEU A 41 1.72 11.13 8.32
CA LEU A 41 0.52 10.35 7.99
C LEU A 41 -0.77 11.19 8.04
N ILE A 42 -1.61 11.06 7.02
CA ILE A 42 -3.01 11.49 7.05
C ILE A 42 -3.94 10.29 6.87
N SER A 43 -4.94 10.16 7.74
CA SER A 43 -6.00 9.16 7.57
C SER A 43 -7.31 9.59 8.24
N THR A 44 -8.28 8.70 8.42
CA THR A 44 -9.46 8.98 9.25
C THR A 44 -9.10 8.88 10.73
N LYS A 45 -9.86 9.58 11.60
CA LYS A 45 -9.61 9.56 13.06
C LYS A 45 -9.57 8.12 13.60
N ARG A 46 -10.54 7.29 13.21
CA ARG A 46 -10.63 5.89 13.65
C ARG A 46 -9.49 5.02 13.11
N ALA A 47 -9.04 5.25 11.88
CA ALA A 47 -7.88 4.54 11.33
C ALA A 47 -6.62 4.86 12.13
N LEU A 48 -6.37 6.14 12.44
CA LEU A 48 -5.24 6.53 13.29
C LEU A 48 -5.30 5.90 14.67
N GLU A 49 -6.48 5.82 15.30
CA GLU A 49 -6.67 5.13 16.60
C GLU A 49 -6.32 3.63 16.47
N ARG A 50 -6.70 2.98 15.37
CA ARG A 50 -6.34 1.57 15.10
C ARG A 50 -4.85 1.39 14.86
N TYR A 51 -4.24 2.25 14.05
CA TYR A 51 -2.80 2.22 13.79
C TYR A 51 -1.99 2.44 15.07
N GLN A 52 -2.41 3.35 15.94
CA GLN A 52 -1.81 3.55 17.27
C GLN A 52 -1.92 2.26 18.10
N ASN A 53 -3.10 1.65 18.18
CA ASN A 53 -3.31 0.43 18.97
C ASN A 53 -2.54 -0.78 18.44
N ARG A 54 -2.25 -0.83 17.13
CA ARG A 54 -1.41 -1.86 16.49
C ARG A 54 0.09 -1.52 16.54
N GLY A 55 0.49 -0.38 17.11
CA GLY A 55 1.89 0.06 17.19
C GLY A 55 2.46 0.61 15.87
N LEU A 56 1.67 0.72 14.81
CA LEU A 56 2.15 1.15 13.49
C LEU A 56 2.63 2.61 13.48
N LEU A 57 2.02 3.47 14.30
CA LEU A 57 2.48 4.86 14.43
C LEU A 57 3.88 4.93 15.05
N ASP A 58 4.13 4.16 16.12
CA ASP A 58 5.43 4.16 16.79
C ASP A 58 6.53 3.56 15.89
N THR A 59 6.17 2.61 15.03
CA THR A 59 7.10 1.94 14.11
C THR A 59 7.47 2.84 12.92
N PHE A 60 6.46 3.32 12.18
CA PHE A 60 6.65 3.89 10.83
C PHE A 60 6.45 5.40 10.75
N VAL A 61 5.68 6.00 11.66
CA VAL A 61 5.34 7.42 11.55
C VAL A 61 6.37 8.28 12.28
N LYS A 62 6.75 9.38 11.65
CA LYS A 62 7.70 10.35 12.19
C LYS A 62 7.22 10.88 13.54
N GLN A 63 8.13 10.97 14.51
CA GLN A 63 7.82 11.59 15.78
C GLN A 63 7.80 13.11 15.66
N THR A 64 6.95 13.78 16.43
CA THR A 64 6.96 15.24 16.54
C THR A 64 7.67 15.66 17.82
N ASP A 65 8.62 16.58 17.69
CA ASP A 65 9.35 17.19 18.81
C ASP A 65 8.58 18.33 19.48
N SER A 66 7.38 18.64 18.96
CA SER A 66 6.71 19.86 19.31
C SER A 66 5.90 19.67 20.60
N GLU A 67 6.34 20.30 21.70
CA GLU A 67 5.49 20.70 22.83
C GLU A 67 4.46 21.74 22.34
N ARG A 68 3.57 21.35 21.41
CA ARG A 68 2.48 22.20 20.95
C ARG A 68 1.40 22.17 22.02
N GLU A 69 0.92 23.33 22.45
CA GLU A 69 -0.37 23.43 23.15
C GLU A 69 -1.42 22.82 22.20
N THR A 70 -1.89 21.62 22.52
CA THR A 70 -2.70 20.83 21.58
C THR A 70 -4.12 21.37 21.53
N ASP A 71 -4.62 21.50 20.31
CA ASP A 71 -6.05 21.46 20.06
C ASP A 71 -6.52 20.02 20.34
N ASP A 72 -7.61 19.84 21.09
CA ASP A 72 -8.15 18.57 21.68
C ASP A 72 -8.62 17.52 20.63
N THR A 73 -8.12 17.65 19.39
CA THR A 73 -8.63 16.95 18.21
C THR A 73 -7.62 15.98 17.60
N ARG A 74 -6.34 16.02 17.98
CA ARG A 74 -5.34 15.04 17.51
C ARG A 74 -5.57 13.66 18.15
N VAL A 75 -5.29 12.61 17.38
CA VAL A 75 -5.27 11.23 17.89
C VAL A 75 -3.96 10.93 18.59
N SER A 76 -2.86 11.53 18.11
CA SER A 76 -1.52 11.35 18.66
C SER A 76 -0.77 12.67 18.71
N ASP A 77 -0.27 13.00 19.89
CA ASP A 77 0.57 14.19 20.13
C ASP A 77 2.06 13.92 19.93
N LYS A 78 2.43 12.63 19.80
CA LYS A 78 3.82 12.19 19.63
C LYS A 78 4.20 11.92 18.18
N HIS A 79 3.21 11.80 17.31
CA HIS A 79 3.41 11.44 15.91
C HIS A 79 2.95 12.55 14.99
N GLN A 80 3.64 12.65 13.86
CA GLN A 80 3.33 13.53 12.74
C GLN A 80 2.15 12.93 11.95
N ALA A 81 1.00 12.78 12.62
CA ALA A 81 -0.23 12.18 12.11
C ALA A 81 -1.45 13.09 12.35
N LEU A 82 -2.25 13.32 11.31
CA LEU A 82 -3.47 14.12 11.38
C LEU A 82 -4.62 13.42 10.69
N HIS A 83 -5.85 13.74 11.09
CA HIS A 83 -7.02 13.21 10.40
C HIS A 83 -7.60 14.20 9.39
N TYR A 84 -8.32 13.70 8.39
CA TYR A 84 -8.90 14.52 7.30
C TYR A 84 -9.62 15.80 7.77
N ALA A 85 -10.40 15.73 8.85
CA ALA A 85 -11.13 16.90 9.37
C ALA A 85 -10.25 17.99 10.02
N THR A 86 -9.04 17.69 10.50
CA THR A 86 -8.12 18.67 11.13
C THR A 86 -7.06 19.19 10.17
N VAL A 87 -6.84 18.54 9.03
CA VAL A 87 -5.78 18.93 8.09
C VAL A 87 -6.02 20.30 7.45
N LYS A 88 -7.29 20.73 7.29
CA LYS A 88 -7.63 21.96 6.57
C LYS A 88 -7.05 23.23 7.19
N SER A 89 -7.04 23.29 8.51
CA SER A 89 -6.58 24.43 9.30
C SER A 89 -5.13 24.28 9.78
N SER A 90 -4.47 23.17 9.46
CA SER A 90 -3.12 22.88 9.93
C SER A 90 -2.07 23.16 8.87
N ASN A 91 -0.92 23.67 9.33
CA ASN A 91 0.32 23.78 8.57
C ASN A 91 1.36 22.73 8.96
N ASP A 92 1.00 21.76 9.81
CA ASP A 92 1.96 20.83 10.43
C ASP A 92 2.76 19.99 9.43
N PHE A 93 2.29 19.83 8.19
CA PHE A 93 2.97 19.05 7.14
C PHE A 93 3.68 19.91 6.08
N GLU A 94 3.75 21.23 6.24
CA GLU A 94 4.33 22.10 5.21
C GLU A 94 5.80 21.79 4.91
N THR A 95 6.57 21.38 5.93
CA THR A 95 7.99 21.01 5.82
C THR A 95 8.22 19.51 5.62
N GLU A 96 7.17 18.70 5.55
CA GLU A 96 7.32 17.25 5.40
C GLU A 96 7.49 16.89 3.92
N SER A 97 8.65 16.31 3.57
CA SER A 97 8.99 15.85 2.23
C SER A 97 8.51 14.44 1.93
N LEU A 98 8.12 13.66 2.94
CA LEU A 98 7.57 12.31 2.77
C LEU A 98 6.24 12.17 3.52
N GLY A 99 5.19 11.79 2.80
CA GLY A 99 3.85 11.66 3.35
C GLY A 99 3.12 10.40 2.89
N VAL A 100 2.23 9.89 3.73
CA VAL A 100 1.27 8.84 3.40
C VAL A 100 -0.14 9.35 3.63
N VAL A 101 -1.04 9.12 2.67
CA VAL A 101 -2.48 9.38 2.77
C VAL A 101 -3.20 8.04 2.69
N ALA A 102 -3.80 7.58 3.80
CA ALA A 102 -4.36 6.24 3.91
C ALA A 102 -5.89 6.25 4.05
N GLY A 103 -6.56 5.50 3.16
CA GLY A 103 -8.02 5.39 3.10
C GLY A 103 -8.74 6.68 2.75
N MET A 104 -10.07 6.62 2.65
CA MET A 104 -10.90 7.78 2.35
C MET A 104 -11.96 8.05 3.43
N PRO A 105 -12.35 9.31 3.68
CA PRO A 105 -13.41 9.65 4.61
C PRO A 105 -14.78 9.52 3.93
N HIS A 106 -15.13 8.29 3.52
CA HIS A 106 -16.40 7.98 2.86
C HIS A 106 -17.59 8.46 3.73
N PRO A 107 -18.47 9.34 3.21
CA PRO A 107 -19.61 9.82 3.96
C PRO A 107 -20.70 8.74 4.02
N GLY A 108 -21.22 8.44 5.21
CA GLY A 108 -22.38 7.57 5.35
C GLY A 108 -23.64 8.21 4.74
N ASP A 109 -24.62 7.39 4.38
CA ASP A 109 -25.90 7.83 3.77
C ASP A 109 -26.58 8.95 4.58
N ASP A 110 -26.58 8.84 5.90
CA ASP A 110 -27.21 9.84 6.78
C ASP A 110 -26.47 11.18 6.75
N LEU A 111 -25.15 11.16 6.56
CA LEU A 111 -24.36 12.39 6.43
C LEU A 111 -24.69 13.07 5.09
N VAL A 112 -24.81 12.31 4.01
CA VAL A 112 -25.20 12.85 2.68
C VAL A 112 -26.61 13.45 2.75
N ARG A 113 -27.57 12.73 3.34
CA ARG A 113 -28.94 13.24 3.53
C ARG A 113 -28.98 14.49 4.40
N LEU A 114 -28.17 14.56 5.45
CA LEU A 114 -28.08 15.73 6.33
C LEU A 114 -27.62 16.96 5.54
N TRP A 115 -26.54 16.84 4.77
CA TRP A 115 -26.01 17.94 3.96
C TRP A 115 -26.98 18.37 2.86
N ALA A 116 -27.61 17.43 2.16
CA ALA A 116 -28.64 17.75 1.17
C ALA A 116 -29.84 18.46 1.81
N GLY A 117 -30.29 17.99 2.98
CA GLY A 117 -31.37 18.62 3.73
C GLY A 117 -31.03 20.05 4.18
N LEU A 118 -29.78 20.31 4.56
CA LEU A 118 -29.29 21.68 4.85
C LEU A 118 -29.33 22.58 3.60
N CYS A 119 -29.19 22.01 2.41
CA CYS A 119 -29.38 22.72 1.14
C CYS A 119 -30.85 22.83 0.71
N GLY A 120 -31.79 22.26 1.48
CA GLY A 120 -33.23 22.27 1.15
C GLY A 120 -33.64 21.24 0.09
N GLU A 121 -32.77 20.27 -0.19
CA GLU A 121 -32.94 19.26 -1.23
C GLU A 121 -33.11 17.87 -0.61
N ALA A 122 -33.99 17.05 -1.18
CA ALA A 122 -34.12 15.65 -0.78
C ALA A 122 -33.21 14.79 -1.67
N VAL A 123 -32.50 13.85 -1.06
CA VAL A 123 -31.65 12.89 -1.77
C VAL A 123 -32.29 11.51 -1.71
N GLU A 124 -32.57 10.94 -2.88
CA GLU A 124 -32.94 9.53 -3.04
C GLU A 124 -31.67 8.71 -3.29
N ILE A 125 -31.48 7.68 -2.48
CA ILE A 125 -30.31 6.80 -2.59
C ILE A 125 -30.73 5.61 -3.43
N THR A 126 -30.15 5.50 -4.61
CA THR A 126 -30.36 4.34 -5.46
C THR A 126 -29.30 3.31 -5.09
N ARG A 127 -29.76 2.17 -4.54
CA ARG A 127 -28.95 0.98 -4.35
C ARG A 127 -29.48 -0.08 -5.29
N SER A 128 -28.59 -0.70 -6.02
CA SER A 128 -28.91 -1.83 -6.87
C SER A 128 -28.19 -3.05 -6.32
N ASP A 129 -28.86 -4.20 -6.37
CA ASP A 129 -28.26 -5.51 -6.09
C ASP A 129 -27.49 -6.05 -7.32
N ASP A 130 -27.64 -5.42 -8.50
CA ASP A 130 -26.76 -5.65 -9.66
C ASP A 130 -25.41 -4.94 -9.43
N GLU A 131 -24.33 -5.71 -9.50
CA GLU A 131 -22.94 -5.25 -9.36
C GLU A 131 -22.55 -4.13 -10.36
N ASP A 132 -23.30 -3.99 -11.46
CA ASP A 132 -23.05 -3.02 -12.53
C ASP A 132 -23.70 -1.63 -12.32
N VAL A 133 -24.54 -1.46 -11.30
CA VAL A 133 -25.20 -0.16 -11.05
C VAL A 133 -24.53 0.53 -9.87
N GLU A 134 -23.72 1.53 -10.21
CA GLU A 134 -23.00 2.35 -9.25
C GLU A 134 -23.96 3.04 -8.28
N LYS A 135 -23.64 3.01 -6.99
CA LYS A 135 -24.43 3.66 -5.95
C LYS A 135 -24.47 5.17 -6.21
N SER A 136 -25.66 5.70 -6.47
CA SER A 136 -25.87 7.14 -6.62
C SER A 136 -26.76 7.69 -5.50
N PHE A 137 -26.44 8.89 -5.09
CA PHE A 137 -27.18 9.75 -4.17
C PHE A 137 -27.90 10.88 -4.92
N GLY A 138 -28.04 10.78 -6.24
CA GLY A 138 -28.55 11.84 -7.12
C GLY A 138 -27.60 13.04 -7.26
N ASP A 139 -27.91 13.98 -8.16
CA ASP A 139 -27.00 15.05 -8.58
C ASP A 139 -26.32 15.85 -7.44
N LEU A 140 -27.06 16.20 -6.38
CA LEU A 140 -26.49 16.92 -5.23
C LEU A 140 -25.77 15.98 -4.28
N GLY A 141 -26.35 14.80 -4.01
CA GLY A 141 -25.76 13.82 -3.12
C GLY A 141 -24.43 13.29 -3.64
N ASP A 142 -24.32 13.09 -4.95
CA ASP A 142 -23.10 12.66 -5.63
C ASP A 142 -22.01 13.74 -5.55
N LYS A 143 -22.37 15.02 -5.63
CA LYS A 143 -21.42 16.12 -5.37
C LYS A 143 -20.94 16.16 -3.92
N ILE A 144 -21.84 15.93 -2.97
CA ILE A 144 -21.48 15.83 -1.55
C ILE A 144 -20.55 14.63 -1.34
N TYR A 145 -20.89 13.48 -1.91
CA TYR A 145 -20.07 12.28 -1.88
C TYR A 145 -18.68 12.54 -2.47
N GLN A 146 -18.61 13.10 -3.68
CA GLN A 146 -17.37 13.45 -4.36
C GLN A 146 -16.46 14.30 -3.49
N TYR A 147 -17.03 15.35 -2.87
CA TYR A 147 -16.29 16.24 -2.01
C TYR A 147 -15.67 15.52 -0.80
N PHE A 148 -16.43 14.65 -0.13
CA PHE A 148 -15.91 13.92 1.04
C PHE A 148 -14.96 12.81 0.62
N ALA A 149 -15.36 11.92 -0.30
CA ALA A 149 -14.61 10.72 -0.64
C ALA A 149 -13.34 11.04 -1.44
N HIS A 150 -13.37 12.01 -2.37
CA HIS A 150 -12.26 12.23 -3.29
C HIS A 150 -11.55 13.58 -3.04
N ASP A 151 -12.29 14.69 -2.97
CA ASP A 151 -11.64 16.01 -2.86
C ASP A 151 -10.87 16.16 -1.54
N GLN A 152 -11.30 15.50 -0.45
CA GLN A 152 -10.56 15.50 0.81
C GLN A 152 -9.26 14.70 0.73
N VAL A 153 -9.21 13.63 -0.08
CA VAL A 153 -7.97 12.88 -0.32
C VAL A 153 -6.97 13.75 -1.05
N VAL A 154 -7.40 14.41 -2.13
CA VAL A 154 -6.53 15.38 -2.84
C VAL A 154 -6.10 16.52 -1.92
N GLN A 155 -7.01 17.06 -1.12
CA GLN A 155 -6.66 18.12 -0.15
C GLN A 155 -5.68 17.65 0.92
N ALA A 156 -5.67 16.38 1.29
CA ALA A 156 -4.69 15.80 2.20
C ALA A 156 -3.33 15.65 1.52
N VAL A 157 -3.30 15.12 0.29
CA VAL A 157 -2.08 14.98 -0.52
C VAL A 157 -1.38 16.34 -0.68
N LEU A 158 -2.14 17.39 -1.00
CA LEU A 158 -1.60 18.74 -1.21
C LEU A 158 -1.10 19.45 0.07
N ARG A 159 -1.14 18.80 1.25
CA ARG A 159 -0.68 19.41 2.51
C ARG A 159 0.81 19.27 2.74
N PHE A 160 1.42 18.24 2.15
CA PHE A 160 2.84 17.95 2.26
C PHE A 160 3.67 18.91 1.39
N GLY A 161 4.90 19.19 1.83
CA GLY A 161 5.92 19.89 1.04
C GLY A 161 5.55 21.27 0.52
N ARG A 162 4.70 22.02 1.24
CA ARG A 162 4.29 23.37 0.85
C ARG A 162 5.34 24.44 1.17
N ASP A 163 6.29 24.12 2.04
CA ASP A 163 7.38 25.01 2.38
C ASP A 163 8.42 25.09 1.24
N GLN A 164 8.99 26.28 1.06
CA GLN A 164 9.97 26.56 0.00
C GLN A 164 11.21 25.67 0.11
N THR A 165 11.62 25.29 1.32
CA THR A 165 12.79 24.41 1.53
C THR A 165 12.57 23.01 0.98
N VAL A 166 11.34 22.48 1.05
CA VAL A 166 10.99 21.19 0.44
C VAL A 166 10.99 21.30 -1.07
N PHE A 167 10.46 22.42 -1.60
CA PHE A 167 10.46 22.69 -3.04
C PHE A 167 11.90 22.74 -3.62
N GLU A 168 12.82 23.38 -2.94
CA GLU A 168 14.23 23.49 -3.37
C GLU A 168 14.98 22.16 -3.31
N ASN A 169 14.48 21.19 -2.53
CA ASN A 169 15.08 19.87 -2.33
C ASN A 169 14.41 18.75 -3.16
N GLY A 170 13.74 19.11 -4.26
CA GLY A 170 13.14 18.13 -5.19
C GLY A 170 11.65 17.86 -4.97
N GLY A 171 11.01 18.56 -4.03
CA GLY A 171 9.58 18.40 -3.76
C GLY A 171 9.27 17.35 -2.69
N ALA A 172 7.98 17.08 -2.50
CA ALA A 172 7.53 16.02 -1.60
C ALA A 172 7.15 14.75 -2.35
N THR A 173 7.41 13.58 -1.77
CA THR A 173 6.86 12.30 -2.22
C THR A 173 5.65 11.95 -1.37
N VAL A 174 4.52 11.67 -1.99
CA VAL A 174 3.29 11.31 -1.29
C VAL A 174 2.76 9.97 -1.79
N TYR A 175 2.70 9.01 -0.87
CA TYR A 175 2.11 7.70 -1.10
C TYR A 175 0.62 7.71 -0.77
N ILE A 176 -0.19 7.15 -1.65
CA ILE A 176 -1.66 7.18 -1.57
C ILE A 176 -2.17 5.75 -1.45
N SER A 177 -2.68 5.39 -0.27
CA SER A 177 -3.26 4.07 0.03
C SER A 177 -4.79 4.11 -0.07
N THR A 178 -5.29 4.49 -1.25
CA THR A 178 -6.73 4.45 -1.63
C THR A 178 -6.90 4.81 -3.11
N TYR A 179 -7.85 4.21 -3.82
CA TYR A 179 -8.25 4.63 -5.17
C TYR A 179 -9.21 5.83 -5.19
N ALA A 180 -9.45 6.45 -4.04
CA ALA A 180 -10.35 7.59 -3.91
C ALA A 180 -9.77 8.92 -4.42
N LEU A 181 -9.27 8.90 -5.64
CA LEU A 181 -8.78 10.07 -6.37
C LEU A 181 -9.81 10.45 -7.45
N PRO A 182 -9.98 11.75 -7.75
CA PRO A 182 -10.72 12.16 -8.94
C PRO A 182 -9.98 11.79 -10.23
N ASP A 183 -10.69 11.51 -11.32
CA ASP A 183 -10.11 11.16 -12.63
C ASP A 183 -9.11 12.17 -13.21
N TRP A 184 -9.16 13.43 -12.76
CA TRP A 184 -8.25 14.48 -13.19
C TRP A 184 -6.94 14.54 -12.39
N PHE A 185 -6.84 13.76 -11.31
CA PHE A 185 -5.70 13.76 -10.40
C PHE A 185 -4.79 12.56 -10.70
N ASP A 186 -3.82 12.80 -11.58
CA ASP A 186 -2.91 11.77 -12.07
C ASP A 186 -1.85 11.39 -11.01
N VAL A 187 -1.59 10.09 -10.90
CA VAL A 187 -0.45 9.52 -10.14
C VAL A 187 0.69 9.19 -11.11
N GLU A 188 1.93 9.32 -10.65
CA GLU A 188 3.11 9.11 -11.49
C GLU A 188 3.48 7.63 -11.59
N THR A 189 3.35 6.93 -10.46
CA THR A 189 3.71 5.52 -10.30
C THR A 189 2.63 4.82 -9.48
N GLU A 190 2.40 3.53 -9.77
CA GLU A 190 1.56 2.67 -8.95
C GLU A 190 2.37 1.45 -8.51
N PHE A 191 2.41 1.20 -7.20
CA PHE A 191 3.01 0.02 -6.62
C PHE A 191 1.94 -0.94 -6.12
N ASN A 192 2.12 -2.22 -6.45
CA ASN A 192 1.26 -3.30 -6.06
C ASN A 192 1.89 -4.12 -4.93
N VAL A 193 1.47 -3.85 -3.69
CA VAL A 193 1.97 -4.56 -2.50
C VAL A 193 1.20 -5.86 -2.31
N GLN A 194 1.90 -6.99 -2.33
CA GLN A 194 1.33 -8.33 -2.27
C GLN A 194 1.88 -9.15 -1.09
N SER A 195 0.99 -9.68 -0.26
CA SER A 195 1.37 -10.41 0.97
C SER A 195 0.94 -11.86 0.93
N LYS A 196 1.31 -12.57 -0.13
CA LYS A 196 0.98 -13.98 -0.31
C LYS A 196 2.19 -14.85 -0.03
N GLU A 197 2.23 -15.41 1.18
CA GLU A 197 3.34 -16.19 1.72
C GLU A 197 3.99 -17.15 0.70
N LEU A 198 3.22 -18.05 0.09
CA LEU A 198 3.75 -19.03 -0.87
C LEU A 198 4.20 -18.44 -2.21
N GLU A 199 3.54 -17.37 -2.69
CA GLU A 199 3.96 -16.70 -3.93
C GLU A 199 5.27 -15.94 -3.68
N GLY A 200 5.37 -15.20 -2.56
CA GLY A 200 6.59 -14.53 -2.12
C GLY A 200 7.75 -15.50 -1.92
N ALA A 201 7.53 -16.63 -1.25
CA ALA A 201 8.55 -17.66 -1.04
C ALA A 201 9.07 -18.24 -2.37
N VAL A 202 8.18 -18.52 -3.33
CA VAL A 202 8.59 -18.98 -4.67
C VAL A 202 9.44 -17.93 -5.37
N LEU A 203 9.00 -16.67 -5.36
CA LEU A 203 9.72 -15.58 -6.03
C LEU A 203 11.10 -15.36 -5.43
N VAL A 204 11.20 -15.32 -4.10
CA VAL A 204 12.49 -15.14 -3.44
C VAL A 204 13.43 -16.31 -3.70
N LYS A 205 12.96 -17.56 -3.73
CA LYS A 205 13.83 -18.69 -4.09
C LYS A 205 14.31 -18.65 -5.52
N LEU A 206 13.46 -18.22 -6.46
CA LEU A 206 13.89 -18.00 -7.84
C LEU A 206 14.93 -16.87 -7.93
N PHE A 207 14.72 -15.79 -7.18
CA PHE A 207 15.63 -14.65 -7.10
C PHE A 207 16.99 -15.02 -6.48
N GLU A 208 17.00 -15.69 -5.31
CA GLU A 208 18.22 -16.16 -4.64
C GLU A 208 19.03 -17.08 -5.55
N VAL A 209 18.38 -18.03 -6.23
CA VAL A 209 19.05 -18.93 -7.18
C VAL A 209 19.66 -18.14 -8.34
N PHE A 210 18.95 -17.13 -8.85
CA PHE A 210 19.44 -16.28 -9.92
C PHE A 210 20.66 -15.46 -9.48
N GLN A 211 20.66 -14.90 -8.27
CA GLN A 211 21.79 -14.15 -7.71
C GLN A 211 23.03 -15.03 -7.46
N GLN A 212 22.83 -16.31 -7.16
CA GLN A 212 23.93 -17.25 -6.88
C GLN A 212 24.57 -17.85 -8.14
N GLU A 213 23.89 -17.81 -9.28
CA GLU A 213 24.32 -18.48 -10.51
C GLU A 213 24.85 -17.46 -11.52
N ASP A 214 26.15 -17.53 -11.84
CA ASP A 214 26.78 -16.67 -12.85
C ASP A 214 26.25 -16.88 -14.29
N ASN A 215 25.48 -17.95 -14.52
CA ASN A 215 24.93 -18.30 -15.82
C ASN A 215 23.41 -18.46 -15.74
N PRO A 216 22.62 -17.69 -16.52
CA PRO A 216 21.17 -17.79 -16.54
C PRO A 216 20.62 -19.20 -16.82
N ASP A 217 21.30 -20.02 -17.63
CA ASP A 217 20.84 -21.39 -17.90
C ASP A 217 20.97 -22.29 -16.67
N ARG A 218 21.89 -21.97 -15.75
CA ARG A 218 22.06 -22.70 -14.49
C ARG A 218 21.09 -22.27 -13.41
N ALA A 219 20.47 -21.10 -13.53
CA ALA A 219 19.44 -20.64 -12.60
C ALA A 219 18.06 -21.31 -12.82
N LEU A 220 17.90 -22.09 -13.90
CA LEU A 220 16.66 -22.84 -14.17
C LEU A 220 16.40 -23.91 -13.09
N ARG A 221 15.17 -23.96 -12.57
CA ARG A 221 14.72 -24.94 -11.58
C ARG A 221 13.37 -25.54 -11.97
N SER A 222 13.18 -26.83 -11.73
CA SER A 222 11.85 -27.46 -11.87
C SER A 222 11.01 -27.20 -10.62
N ILE A 223 9.68 -27.36 -10.70
CA ILE A 223 8.78 -27.27 -9.52
C ILE A 223 9.28 -28.17 -8.38
N THR A 224 9.80 -29.36 -8.68
CA THR A 224 10.31 -30.26 -7.64
C THR A 224 11.50 -29.64 -6.92
N LYS A 225 12.41 -29.01 -7.64
CA LYS A 225 13.59 -28.40 -7.03
C LYS A 225 13.26 -27.11 -6.28
N ILE A 226 12.32 -26.32 -6.80
CA ILE A 226 11.80 -25.13 -6.11
C ILE A 226 11.13 -25.56 -4.81
N HIS A 227 10.27 -26.58 -4.84
CA HIS A 227 9.66 -27.14 -3.65
C HIS A 227 10.72 -27.61 -2.63
N GLU A 228 11.74 -28.36 -3.05
CA GLU A 228 12.85 -28.74 -2.15
C GLU A 228 13.56 -27.53 -1.53
N LEU A 229 13.87 -26.49 -2.32
CA LEU A 229 14.53 -25.28 -1.81
C LEU A 229 13.69 -24.51 -0.80
N ILE A 230 12.37 -24.56 -0.95
CA ILE A 230 11.42 -23.94 -0.04
C ILE A 230 11.22 -24.81 1.21
N ASP A 231 11.09 -26.13 1.05
CA ASP A 231 10.92 -27.12 2.14
C ASP A 231 12.17 -27.20 3.04
N GLU A 232 13.36 -26.96 2.47
CA GLU A 232 14.62 -26.84 3.21
C GLU A 232 14.79 -25.46 3.89
N ASP A 233 13.95 -24.47 3.58
CA ASP A 233 14.01 -23.13 4.18
C ASP A 233 13.23 -23.10 5.50
N ASN A 234 13.98 -23.08 6.60
CA ASN A 234 13.44 -23.07 7.96
C ASN A 234 12.79 -21.74 8.37
N ARG A 235 12.74 -20.74 7.47
CA ARG A 235 12.09 -19.46 7.72
C ARG A 235 10.59 -19.47 7.43
N LEU A 236 10.06 -20.51 6.79
CA LEU A 236 8.62 -20.62 6.56
C LEU A 236 7.84 -21.03 7.82
N MET A 237 6.63 -20.51 7.98
CA MET A 237 5.76 -20.88 9.09
C MET A 237 5.17 -22.28 8.94
N GLU A 238 4.92 -22.74 7.72
CA GLU A 238 4.38 -24.08 7.42
C GLU A 238 5.11 -24.75 6.25
N ASP A 239 5.36 -26.06 6.37
CA ASP A 239 5.91 -26.90 5.30
C ASP A 239 4.96 -26.91 4.09
N PRO A 240 5.35 -26.33 2.95
CA PRO A 240 4.42 -26.16 1.85
C PRO A 240 4.24 -27.46 1.08
N SER A 241 2.99 -27.81 0.79
CA SER A 241 2.74 -28.93 -0.11
C SER A 241 3.27 -28.64 -1.52
N LYS A 242 3.81 -29.65 -2.20
CA LYS A 242 4.22 -29.55 -3.61
C LYS A 242 3.11 -29.04 -4.54
N LYS A 243 1.84 -29.33 -4.20
CA LYS A 243 0.67 -28.80 -4.93
C LYS A 243 0.49 -27.31 -4.69
N GLY A 244 0.70 -26.83 -3.47
CA GLY A 244 0.68 -25.41 -3.12
C GLY A 244 1.75 -24.63 -3.89
N VAL A 245 2.99 -25.13 -3.91
CA VAL A 245 4.10 -24.53 -4.68
C VAL A 245 3.77 -24.48 -6.18
N ARG A 246 3.18 -25.54 -6.74
CA ARG A 246 2.74 -25.53 -8.15
C ARG A 246 1.73 -24.42 -8.42
N ASN A 247 0.69 -24.31 -7.59
CA ASN A 247 -0.34 -23.28 -7.76
C ASN A 247 0.23 -21.86 -7.62
N ALA A 248 1.20 -21.67 -6.73
CA ALA A 248 1.90 -20.40 -6.58
C ALA A 248 2.73 -20.07 -7.84
N ILE A 249 3.50 -21.04 -8.35
CA ILE A 249 4.25 -20.93 -9.61
C ILE A 249 3.33 -20.54 -10.77
N GLU A 250 2.18 -21.22 -10.93
CA GLU A 250 1.23 -20.92 -12.01
C GLU A 250 0.73 -19.47 -11.99
N ARG A 251 0.66 -18.84 -10.81
CA ARG A 251 0.27 -17.42 -10.66
C ARG A 251 1.43 -16.48 -10.93
N VAL A 252 2.64 -16.80 -10.45
CA VAL A 252 3.81 -15.92 -10.64
C VAL A 252 4.38 -16.00 -12.05
N VAL A 253 4.12 -17.07 -12.81
CA VAL A 253 4.51 -17.18 -14.23
C VAL A 253 3.74 -16.19 -15.12
N ALA A 254 2.60 -15.69 -14.65
CA ALA A 254 1.89 -14.61 -15.35
C ALA A 254 2.61 -13.24 -15.22
N LYS A 255 3.71 -13.18 -14.46
CA LYS A 255 4.51 -11.97 -14.25
C LYS A 255 5.70 -11.93 -15.20
N ASP A 256 6.06 -10.73 -15.65
CA ASP A 256 7.09 -10.52 -16.68
C ASP A 256 8.52 -10.84 -16.22
N TYR A 257 8.75 -10.96 -14.91
CA TYR A 257 10.06 -11.25 -14.32
C TYR A 257 10.30 -12.74 -14.01
N VAL A 258 9.42 -13.64 -14.47
CA VAL A 258 9.60 -15.11 -14.37
C VAL A 258 9.53 -15.75 -15.75
N THR A 259 10.64 -16.35 -16.19
CA THR A 259 10.70 -17.10 -17.46
C THR A 259 10.36 -18.58 -17.25
N VAL A 260 9.61 -19.14 -18.20
CA VAL A 260 9.31 -20.58 -18.27
C VAL A 260 9.89 -21.21 -19.54
N GLU A 261 10.65 -22.28 -19.34
CA GLU A 261 11.15 -23.15 -20.39
C GLU A 261 10.38 -24.49 -20.38
N PRO A 262 9.37 -24.64 -21.28
CA PRO A 262 8.49 -25.80 -21.23
C PRO A 262 9.19 -27.07 -21.73
N ASN A 263 8.96 -28.19 -21.05
CA ASN A 263 9.48 -29.52 -21.41
C ASN A 263 11.02 -29.64 -21.51
N ARG A 264 11.78 -28.79 -20.82
CA ARG A 264 13.25 -28.73 -20.91
C ARG A 264 13.98 -29.48 -19.79
N GLY A 265 13.27 -29.77 -18.71
CA GLY A 265 13.77 -30.52 -17.56
C GLY A 265 13.69 -32.03 -17.72
N LYS A 266 14.19 -32.74 -16.70
CA LYS A 266 14.10 -34.20 -16.59
C LYS A 266 12.63 -34.64 -16.64
N TYR A 267 12.34 -35.70 -17.39
CA TYR A 267 10.97 -36.19 -17.64
C TYR A 267 10.04 -35.16 -18.30
N SER A 268 10.59 -34.27 -19.13
CA SER A 268 9.85 -33.17 -19.77
C SER A 268 9.20 -32.23 -18.76
N ALA A 269 9.82 -32.04 -17.59
CA ALA A 269 9.37 -31.04 -16.65
C ALA A 269 9.63 -29.63 -17.18
N ASP A 270 8.73 -28.71 -16.88
CA ASP A 270 8.95 -27.29 -17.12
C ASP A 270 10.01 -26.75 -16.13
N LEU A 271 10.81 -25.80 -16.61
CA LEU A 271 11.84 -25.13 -15.85
C LEU A 271 11.50 -23.64 -15.72
N TYR A 272 11.78 -23.08 -14.55
CA TYR A 272 11.42 -21.72 -14.18
C TYR A 272 12.69 -20.99 -13.74
N ARG A 273 12.77 -19.70 -14.05
CA ARG A 273 13.88 -18.83 -13.67
C ARG A 273 13.39 -17.41 -13.43
N TRP A 274 14.03 -16.72 -12.50
CA TRP A 274 13.94 -15.28 -12.38
C TRP A 274 14.64 -14.58 -13.55
N ASP A 275 14.03 -13.51 -14.08
CA ASP A 275 14.60 -12.70 -15.18
C ASP A 275 14.46 -11.19 -14.95
N GLY A 276 13.92 -10.78 -13.79
CA GLY A 276 13.73 -9.38 -13.44
C GLY A 276 14.96 -8.72 -12.80
N ASP A 277 14.88 -7.40 -12.64
CA ASP A 277 15.87 -6.54 -12.00
C ASP A 277 15.58 -6.32 -10.50
N GLY A 278 14.95 -7.30 -9.86
CA GLY A 278 14.48 -7.15 -8.48
C GLY A 278 15.57 -6.91 -7.44
N GLU A 279 15.15 -6.35 -6.32
CA GLU A 279 15.98 -6.06 -5.16
C GLU A 279 15.26 -6.47 -3.86
N ILE A 280 16.05 -6.83 -2.85
CA ILE A 280 15.53 -7.12 -1.51
C ILE A 280 15.62 -5.85 -0.68
N LEU A 281 14.49 -5.44 -0.12
CA LEU A 281 14.38 -4.32 0.79
C LEU A 281 14.04 -4.83 2.19
N LEU A 282 14.54 -4.14 3.22
CA LEU A 282 14.29 -4.48 4.61
C LEU A 282 13.65 -3.28 5.31
N ALA A 283 12.43 -3.47 5.79
CA ALA A 283 11.73 -2.49 6.59
C ALA A 283 12.22 -2.49 8.04
N LYS A 284 11.94 -1.40 8.75
CA LYS A 284 12.38 -1.14 10.14
C LYS A 284 11.80 -2.12 11.16
N ASP A 285 10.64 -2.70 10.88
CA ASP A 285 10.03 -3.75 11.71
C ASP A 285 10.61 -5.15 11.44
N GLY A 286 11.56 -5.26 10.50
CA GLY A 286 12.16 -6.51 10.06
C GLY A 286 11.44 -7.14 8.87
N THR A 287 10.37 -6.53 8.35
CA THR A 287 9.65 -7.04 7.18
C THR A 287 10.57 -7.03 5.98
N THR A 288 10.75 -8.20 5.36
CA THR A 288 11.55 -8.36 4.14
C THR A 288 10.63 -8.24 2.94
N LEU A 289 11.06 -7.50 1.92
CA LEU A 289 10.30 -7.22 0.73
C LEU A 289 11.15 -7.54 -0.50
N LEU A 290 10.53 -8.09 -1.55
CA LEU A 290 11.14 -8.20 -2.87
C LEU A 290 10.46 -7.17 -3.78
N HIS A 291 11.19 -6.12 -4.12
CA HIS A 291 10.76 -5.07 -5.04
C HIS A 291 11.22 -5.43 -6.46
N VAL A 292 10.30 -5.42 -7.41
CA VAL A 292 10.60 -5.66 -8.83
C VAL A 292 9.60 -4.88 -9.67
N GLN A 293 10.10 -3.99 -10.52
CA GLN A 293 9.25 -3.12 -11.35
C GLN A 293 8.20 -2.39 -10.48
N ASP A 294 6.91 -2.58 -10.76
CA ASP A 294 5.79 -1.97 -10.04
C ASP A 294 5.22 -2.90 -8.94
N ASP A 295 5.78 -4.10 -8.73
CA ASP A 295 5.31 -5.05 -7.73
C ASP A 295 6.24 -5.08 -6.50
N ILE A 296 5.65 -5.12 -5.31
CA ILE A 296 6.35 -5.30 -4.03
C ILE A 296 5.79 -6.52 -3.34
N HIS A 297 6.60 -7.58 -3.21
CA HIS A 297 6.18 -8.83 -2.58
C HIS A 297 6.66 -8.85 -1.14
N VAL A 298 5.72 -8.95 -0.20
CA VAL A 298 6.03 -9.09 1.22
C VAL A 298 6.40 -10.53 1.51
N ILE A 299 7.60 -10.70 2.05
CA ILE A 299 8.21 -11.99 2.28
C ILE A 299 8.00 -12.35 3.74
N GLN A 300 6.97 -13.15 3.99
CA GLN A 300 6.64 -13.66 5.32
C GLN A 300 7.51 -14.88 5.63
N LEU A 301 8.78 -14.62 5.95
CA LEU A 301 9.77 -15.60 6.35
C LEU A 301 10.35 -15.17 7.71
N GLU A 302 10.24 -16.00 8.74
CA GLU A 302 10.78 -15.77 10.08
C GLU A 302 12.32 -15.90 10.10
N GLY A 303 13.04 -14.86 10.53
CA GLY A 303 14.50 -14.90 10.75
C GLY A 303 15.26 -13.72 10.15
N GLU A 304 16.55 -13.59 10.49
CA GLU A 304 17.45 -12.59 9.87
C GLU A 304 17.87 -13.06 8.46
N TRP A 305 17.95 -12.11 7.52
CA TRP A 305 18.35 -12.29 6.13
C TRP A 305 19.81 -11.88 5.89
#